data_AF-U6JX01-F1
#
_entry.id   AF-U6JX01-F1
#
_cell.length_a   1.000
_cell.length_b   1.000
_cell.length_c   1.000
_cell.angle_alpha   90.00
_cell.angle_beta   90.00
_cell.angle_gamma   90.00
#
_symmetry.space_group_name_H-M   'P 1'
#
loop_
_entity.id
_entity.type
_entity.pdbx_description
1 polymer ?
#
loop_
_entity_poly.entity_id
_entity_poly.type
_entity_poly.pdbx_seq_one_letter_code
_entity_poly.pdbx_strand_id
1 'polypeptide(L)'
;MTDDEQQQQQQLAALQLGLQQALEAQSMLASLTSRCFTKCVDKPGRTLSSSQQQCLWQCAQRWSEVQHFVGMRSRALLQQQGGGLLGTPDSGANLSTDGLLS
;
A
#
# COMPACT_ATOMS: atom_id res chain seq x y z
N MET A 1 -34.51 9.81 -14.54
CA MET A 1 -33.66 9.10 -13.58
C MET A 1 -34.58 8.62 -12.50
N THR A 2 -34.97 7.34 -12.56
CA THR A 2 -35.85 6.75 -11.56
C THR A 2 -35.05 6.41 -10.30
N ASP A 3 -35.69 6.44 -9.13
CA ASP A 3 -35.04 6.11 -7.86
C ASP A 3 -34.38 4.71 -7.89
N ASP A 4 -34.95 3.77 -8.67
CA ASP A 4 -34.40 2.43 -8.91
C ASP A 4 -33.03 2.45 -9.62
N GLU A 5 -32.84 3.32 -10.62
CA GLU A 5 -31.55 3.47 -11.31
C GLU A 5 -30.48 4.01 -10.36
N GLN A 6 -30.83 4.99 -9.52
CA GLN A 6 -29.90 5.55 -8.53
C GLN A 6 -29.50 4.50 -7.48
N GLN A 7 -30.46 3.70 -7.01
CA GLN A 7 -30.20 2.63 -6.05
C GLN A 7 -29.30 1.54 -6.65
N GLN A 8 -29.55 1.14 -7.90
CA GLN A 8 -28.70 0.19 -8.62
C GLN A 8 -27.28 0.74 -8.80
N GLN A 9 -27.15 2.02 -9.15
CA GLN A 9 -25.84 2.65 -9.32
C GLN A 9 -25.04 2.72 -8.01
N GLN A 10 -25.69 3.02 -6.89
CA GLN A 10 -25.06 2.99 -5.56
C GLN A 10 -24.62 1.57 -5.16
N GLN A 11 -25.44 0.55 -5.42
CA GLN A 11 -25.08 -0.84 -5.10
C GLN A 11 -23.85 -1.31 -5.88
N LEU A 12 -23.76 -0.98 -7.17
CA LEU A 12 -22.60 -1.31 -8.00
C LEU A 12 -21.33 -0.58 -7.54
N ALA A 13 -21.45 0.68 -7.11
CA ALA A 13 -20.32 1.44 -6.56
C ALA A 13 -19.82 0.84 -5.23
N ALA A 14 -20.73 0.47 -4.33
CA ALA A 14 -20.38 -0.17 -3.07
C ALA A 14 -19.68 -1.51 -3.27
N LEU A 15 -20.17 -2.32 -4.23
CA LEU A 15 -19.54 -3.60 -4.58
C LEU A 15 -18.11 -3.40 -5.13
N GLN A 16 -17.92 -2.43 -6.03
CA GLN A 16 -16.60 -2.12 -6.58
C GLN A 16 -15.62 -1.70 -5.49
N LEU A 17 -16.03 -0.83 -4.57
CA LEU A 17 -15.19 -0.41 -3.45
C LEU A 17 -14.81 -1.60 -2.56
N GLY A 18 -15.77 -2.48 -2.25
CA GLY A 18 -15.52 -3.68 -1.45
C GLY A 18 -14.50 -4.62 -2.11
N LEU A 19 -14.63 -4.87 -3.42
CA LEU A 19 -13.66 -5.66 -4.16
C LEU A 19 -12.26 -5.03 -4.15
N GLN A 20 -12.19 -3.71 -4.35
CA GLN A 20 -10.90 -3.00 -4.36
C GLN A 20 -10.19 -3.09 -3.00
N GLN A 21 -10.93 -2.92 -1.90
CA GLN A 21 -10.39 -3.10 -0.54
C GLN A 21 -9.90 -4.52 -0.29
N ALA A 22 -10.65 -5.54 -0.75
CA ALA A 22 -10.25 -6.93 -0.60
C ALA A 22 -8.94 -7.25 -1.35
N LEU A 23 -8.80 -6.73 -2.58
CA LEU A 23 -7.57 -6.87 -3.36
C LEU A 23 -6.39 -6.16 -2.71
N GLU A 24 -6.60 -4.95 -2.21
CA GLU A 24 -5.57 -4.19 -1.48
C GLU A 24 -5.10 -4.96 -0.24
N ALA A 25 -6.04 -5.45 0.58
CA ALA A 25 -5.73 -6.26 1.77
C ALA A 25 -4.95 -7.54 1.42
N GLN A 26 -5.32 -8.22 0.33
CA GLN A 26 -4.61 -9.42 -0.14
C GLN A 26 -3.17 -9.11 -0.55
N SER A 27 -2.94 -7.97 -1.21
CA SER A 27 -1.60 -7.52 -1.62
C SER A 27 -0.72 -7.16 -0.43
N MET A 28 -1.31 -6.53 0.60
CA MET A 28 -0.65 -6.21 1.86
C MET A 28 -0.24 -7.49 2.61
N LEU A 29 -1.16 -8.45 2.73
CA LEU A 29 -0.89 -9.76 3.35
C LEU A 29 0.25 -10.50 2.64
N ALA A 30 0.26 -10.52 1.31
CA ALA A 30 1.33 -11.16 0.53
C ALA A 30 2.69 -10.47 0.78
N SER A 31 2.70 -9.13 0.79
CA SER A 31 3.90 -8.34 1.05
C SER A 31 4.45 -8.55 2.46
N LEU A 32 3.58 -8.54 3.48
CA LEU A 32 3.94 -8.79 4.87
C LEU A 32 4.48 -10.21 5.04
N THR A 33 3.80 -11.21 4.46
CA THR A 33 4.20 -12.62 4.53
C THR A 33 5.59 -12.82 3.95
N SER A 34 5.82 -12.33 2.72
CA SER A 34 7.14 -12.45 2.07
C SER A 34 8.23 -11.75 2.88
N ARG A 35 8.04 -10.48 3.25
CA ARG A 35 9.04 -9.69 3.98
C ARG A 35 9.38 -10.30 5.33
N CYS A 36 8.38 -10.62 6.14
CA CYS A 36 8.61 -11.12 7.49
C CYS A 36 9.14 -12.56 7.48
N PHE A 37 8.72 -13.40 6.52
CA PHE A 37 9.32 -14.73 6.36
C PHE A 37 10.80 -14.64 6.03
N THR A 38 11.20 -13.85 5.03
CA THR A 38 12.62 -13.67 4.66
C THR A 38 13.45 -13.11 5.81
N LYS A 39 12.87 -12.26 6.67
CA LYS A 39 13.60 -11.67 7.80
C LYS A 39 13.69 -12.55 9.04
N CYS A 40 12.64 -13.32 9.33
CA CYS A 40 12.52 -14.03 10.61
C CYS A 40 12.73 -15.55 10.51
N VAL A 41 12.66 -16.14 9.31
CA VAL A 41 12.79 -17.59 9.11
C VAL A 41 14.08 -17.88 8.34
N ASP A 42 15.15 -18.03 9.09
CA ASP A 42 16.49 -18.40 8.61
C ASP A 42 16.57 -19.85 8.10
N LYS A 43 15.88 -20.77 8.79
CA LYS A 43 15.78 -22.18 8.44
C LYS A 43 14.32 -22.61 8.42
N PRO A 44 13.72 -22.80 7.23
CA PRO A 44 12.35 -23.30 7.11
C PRO A 44 12.22 -24.70 7.73
N GLY A 45 11.17 -24.90 8.52
CA GLY A 45 10.84 -26.18 9.14
C GLY A 45 9.34 -26.46 9.04
N ARG A 46 8.92 -27.61 9.57
CA ARG A 46 7.49 -27.97 9.65
C ARG A 46 6.71 -27.11 10.64
N THR A 47 7.41 -26.47 11.56
CA THR A 47 6.85 -25.61 12.60
C THR A 47 7.72 -24.37 12.77
N LEU A 48 7.09 -23.29 13.24
CA LEU A 48 7.80 -22.09 13.64
C LEU A 48 8.28 -22.25 15.09
N SER A 49 9.57 -22.00 15.33
CA SER A 49 10.08 -21.92 16.70
C SER A 49 9.47 -20.74 17.46
N SER A 50 9.53 -20.75 18.80
CA SER A 50 9.08 -19.62 19.62
C SER A 50 9.77 -18.29 19.23
N SER A 51 11.07 -18.33 18.93
CA SER A 51 11.82 -17.16 18.46
C SER A 51 11.34 -16.67 17.09
N GLN A 52 11.05 -17.58 16.14
CA GLN A 52 10.51 -17.23 14.83
C GLN A 52 9.11 -16.60 14.96
N GLN A 53 8.23 -17.17 15.78
CA GLN A 53 6.90 -16.60 16.05
C GLN A 53 6.98 -15.20 16.65
N GLN A 54 7.83 -15.02 17.67
CA GLN A 54 8.07 -13.72 18.30
C GLN A 54 8.62 -12.69 17.32
N CYS A 55 9.57 -13.07 16.46
CA CYS A 55 10.11 -12.22 15.41
C CYS A 55 9.03 -11.83 14.39
N LEU A 56 8.24 -12.79 13.90
CA LEU A 56 7.17 -12.55 12.94
C LEU A 56 6.12 -11.57 13.48
N TRP A 57 5.73 -11.72 14.75
CA TRP A 57 4.82 -10.78 15.41
C TRP A 57 5.39 -9.36 15.43
N GLN A 58 6.63 -9.20 15.87
CA GLN A 58 7.28 -7.89 15.92
C GLN A 58 7.46 -7.30 14.51
N CYS A 59 7.86 -8.12 13.53
CA CYS A 59 7.99 -7.71 12.13
C CYS A 59 6.66 -7.21 11.56
N ALA A 60 5.56 -7.93 11.79
CA ALA A 60 4.24 -7.55 11.31
C ALA A 60 3.79 -6.20 11.87
N GLN A 61 3.97 -5.98 13.18
CA GLN A 61 3.64 -4.69 13.82
C GLN A 61 4.45 -3.54 13.22
N ARG A 62 5.79 -3.69 13.14
CA ARG A 62 6.67 -2.64 12.60
C ARG A 62 6.43 -2.36 11.12
N TRP A 63 6.19 -3.40 10.31
CA TRP A 63 5.86 -3.22 8.91
C TRP A 63 4.54 -2.46 8.75
N SER A 64 3.51 -2.81 9.52
CA SER A 64 2.20 -2.14 9.47
C SER A 64 2.31 -0.66 9.84
N GLU A 65 3.02 -0.34 10.93
CA GLU A 65 3.28 1.04 11.36
C GLU A 65 3.98 1.86 10.26
N VAL A 66 5.02 1.29 9.65
CA VAL A 66 5.76 1.93 8.55
C VAL A 66 4.86 2.13 7.32
N GLN A 67 4.10 1.11 6.92
CA GLN A 67 3.17 1.22 5.79
C GLN A 67 2.13 2.32 6.02
N HIS A 68 1.55 2.38 7.22
CA HIS A 68 0.59 3.42 7.58
C HIS A 68 1.20 4.82 7.50
N PHE A 69 2.37 5.02 8.12
CA PHE A 69 3.07 6.31 8.11
C PHE A 69 3.44 6.76 6.70
N VAL A 70 4.07 5.89 5.91
CA VAL A 70 4.47 6.19 4.53
C VAL A 70 3.25 6.44 3.65
N GLY A 71 2.19 5.64 3.79
CA GLY A 71 0.94 5.81 3.04
C GLY A 71 0.27 7.16 3.32
N MET A 72 0.18 7.55 4.60
CA MET A 72 -0.33 8.87 5.00
C MET A 72 0.50 10.00 4.39
N ARG A 73 1.83 9.93 4.52
CA ARG A 73 2.74 10.97 3.99
C ARG A 73 2.66 11.06 2.46
N SER A 74 2.60 9.93 1.78
CA SER A 74 2.51 9.86 0.31
C SER A 74 1.23 10.50 -0.20
N ARG A 75 0.08 10.23 0.45
CA ARG A 75 -1.20 10.87 0.12
C ARG A 75 -1.15 12.39 0.32
N ALA A 76 -0.56 12.86 1.42
CA ALA A 76 -0.40 14.28 1.68
C ALA A 76 0.46 14.97 0.58
N LEU A 77 1.55 14.34 0.14
CA LEU A 77 2.39 14.85 -0.94
C LEU A 77 1.66 14.90 -2.29
N LEU A 78 0.86 13.89 -2.62
CA LEU A 78 0.09 13.86 -3.86
C LEU A 78 -0.99 14.95 -3.88
N GLN A 79 -1.65 15.20 -2.74
CA GLN A 79 -2.62 16.29 -2.62
C GLN A 79 -1.94 17.67 -2.74
N GLN A 80 -0.74 17.82 -2.20
CA GLN A 80 0.04 19.06 -2.31
C GLN A 80 0.53 19.33 -3.75
N GLN A 81 0.82 18.28 -4.52
CA GLN A 81 1.21 18.37 -5.93
C GLN A 81 0.01 18.55 -6.89
N GLY A 82 -1.22 18.34 -6.41
CA GLY A 82 -2.47 18.57 -7.16
C GLY A 82 -2.77 20.02 -7.54
N GLY A 83 -1.85 20.95 -7.26
CA GLY A 83 -1.90 22.36 -7.68
C GLY A 83 -1.05 22.71 -8.91
N GLY A 84 -0.41 21.77 -9.62
CA GLY A 84 0.48 22.20 -10.71
C GLY A 84 1.11 21.17 -11.65
N LEU A 85 0.55 19.98 -11.89
CA LEU A 85 1.20 19.01 -12.80
C LEU A 85 0.22 18.28 -13.74
N LEU A 86 -0.53 19.04 -14.55
CA LEU A 86 -1.07 18.50 -15.80
C LEU A 86 -0.90 19.53 -16.93
N GLY A 87 0.31 19.58 -17.48
CA GLY A 87 0.61 20.43 -18.62
C GLY A 87 2.09 20.42 -18.97
N THR A 88 2.54 19.37 -19.66
CA THR A 88 3.22 19.49 -20.97
C THR A 88 3.64 18.10 -21.46
N PRO A 89 3.35 17.75 -22.72
CA PRO A 89 3.96 16.61 -23.37
C PRO A 89 5.34 17.01 -23.92
N ASP A 90 6.29 16.09 -23.78
CA ASP A 90 7.49 15.92 -24.60
C ASP A 90 8.63 16.95 -24.53
N SER A 91 9.76 16.52 -23.96
CA SER A 91 11.11 16.53 -24.60
C SER A 91 12.18 16.30 -23.53
N GLY A 92 13.07 15.33 -23.76
CA GLY A 92 13.97 14.75 -22.77
C GLY A 92 14.79 15.72 -21.92
N ALA A 93 14.83 15.46 -20.61
CA ALA A 93 15.84 16.00 -19.70
C ALA A 93 16.19 14.96 -18.62
N ASN A 94 17.49 14.74 -18.46
CA ASN A 94 18.13 13.84 -17.51
C ASN A 94 17.76 14.25 -16.07
N LEU A 95 17.20 13.32 -15.28
CA LEU A 95 16.87 13.58 -13.87
C LEU A 95 18.09 13.29 -12.99
N SER A 96 18.94 14.30 -12.79
CA SER A 96 19.99 14.26 -11.75
C SER A 96 19.36 14.38 -10.37
N THR A 97 19.76 13.49 -9.46
CA THR A 97 19.14 13.22 -8.14
C THR A 97 19.56 14.15 -6.99
N ASP A 98 20.17 15.30 -7.26
CA ASP A 98 20.82 16.13 -6.22
C ASP A 98 19.92 17.23 -5.63
N GLY A 99 18.71 16.88 -5.16
CA GLY A 99 17.78 17.88 -4.61
C GLY A 99 17.05 17.52 -3.31
N LEU A 100 17.30 16.34 -2.72
CA LEU A 100 16.53 15.85 -1.56
C LEU A 100 17.17 16.10 -0.19
N LEU A 101 18.15 16.99 -0.11
CA LEU A 101 18.62 17.53 1.18
C LEU A 101 18.99 19.01 1.05
N SER A 102 18.03 19.89 1.37
CA SER A 102 18.23 21.13 2.14
C SER A 102 16.88 21.63 2.64
#